data_AF-A0A8C0JKJ0-F1
#
_entry.id   AF-A0A8C0JKJ0-F1
#
_cell.length_a   1.000
_cell.length_b   1.000
_cell.length_c   1.000
_cell.angle_alpha   90.00
_cell.angle_beta   90.00
_cell.angle_gamma   90.00
#
_symmetry.space_group_name_H-M   'P 1'
#
loop_
_entity.id
_entity.type
_entity.pdbx_description
1 polymer ?
#
loop_
_entity_poly.entity_id
_entity_poly.type
_entity_poly.pdbx_seq_one_letter_code
_entity_poly.pdbx_strand_id
1 'polypeptide(L)'
;MFNFVTAMPELILRDKHRIYYCYHNFTETGVIQTPTEFGNLSRLSNNSIVHDIFMDYYGNVVVKMENNIMFYFKINIRDAIKLHLWTNSTMKSLILLNSSGQIFLIYVFENGTLYPREYPLKLESLSVNFNINEKCPYVAFHNNIFSIFYFLDKGQNLSIWTQIVYPENMGLYIVVESYGPNILQEKDQTHYEIALGYCTKTMTVTFFQNINYEAVDDYFKLQHQNTGLVLVQVRPNEYARACPIAQKVFQIAVGCDSNKFITVKGSNEKCLFYRSYLRNQTSKNLRVKYNWKKYGCPLRLDFGEKFHPLLQLYDNNGYVEDVEVNFIVWEIHGRNDYSFNNTMKKSGCLNEAQTWKSMTELNKHLPLEEAWGPENYKHCFSYAIGKPGDLNQPYEIINKSNYNHLVWPEDHSGMYVFRVKILDPNYSFCNLTTVFAIETFGMIPSPSGYLVAAFLFVLMLLFFSILVLSYFHYMRIYKQQIYEPINRYERKQKTN
;
A
#
# COMPACT_ATOMS: atom_id res chain seq x y z
N MET A 1 12.04 -15.93 -35.64
CA MET A 1 12.21 -14.76 -34.74
C MET A 1 10.86 -14.56 -34.08
N PHE A 2 10.75 -14.86 -32.79
CA PHE A 2 9.51 -14.67 -32.03
C PHE A 2 9.47 -13.21 -31.57
N ASN A 3 8.56 -12.41 -32.10
CA ASN A 3 8.29 -11.07 -31.58
C ASN A 3 7.20 -11.19 -30.51
N PHE A 4 7.62 -11.38 -29.25
CA PHE A 4 6.74 -11.22 -28.09
C PHE A 4 6.70 -9.74 -27.71
N VAL A 5 5.76 -8.98 -28.27
CA VAL A 5 5.60 -7.55 -27.93
C VAL A 5 4.32 -7.30 -27.11
N THR A 6 3.47 -8.31 -26.91
CA THR A 6 2.19 -8.12 -26.23
C THR A 6 2.01 -9.16 -25.13
N ALA A 7 1.50 -8.73 -23.98
CA ALA A 7 1.02 -9.60 -22.90
C ALA A 7 -0.31 -10.30 -23.28
N MET A 8 -0.57 -10.51 -24.57
CA MET A 8 -1.74 -11.23 -25.04
C MET A 8 -1.46 -12.74 -24.94
N PRO A 9 -2.45 -13.55 -24.51
CA PRO A 9 -2.31 -15.01 -24.45
C PRO A 9 -2.30 -15.67 -25.83
N GLU A 10 -2.24 -14.88 -26.90
CA GLU A 10 -2.45 -15.29 -28.27
C GLU A 10 -1.12 -15.32 -29.02
N LEU A 11 -0.88 -16.39 -29.76
CA LEU A 11 0.38 -16.64 -30.45
C LEU A 11 0.16 -16.69 -31.97
N ILE A 12 0.98 -15.94 -32.69
CA ILE A 12 1.03 -15.95 -34.16
C ILE A 12 2.39 -16.50 -34.60
N LEU A 13 2.34 -17.54 -35.42
CA LEU A 13 3.50 -18.20 -36.00
C LEU A 13 3.46 -18.06 -37.52
N ARG A 14 4.62 -18.19 -38.16
CA ARG A 14 4.71 -18.12 -39.63
C ARG A 14 5.66 -19.15 -40.18
N ASP A 15 5.35 -19.62 -41.38
CA ASP A 15 6.33 -20.19 -42.28
C ASP A 15 6.63 -19.18 -43.42
N LYS A 16 7.24 -19.64 -44.52
CA LYS A 16 7.57 -18.76 -45.67
C LYS A 16 6.33 -18.28 -46.43
N HIS A 17 5.21 -18.97 -46.34
CA HIS A 17 4.03 -18.81 -47.21
C HIS A 17 2.71 -18.64 -46.45
N ARG A 18 2.66 -18.99 -45.16
CA ARG A 18 1.46 -19.10 -44.35
C ARG A 18 1.67 -18.52 -42.95
N ILE A 19 0.55 -18.19 -42.33
CA ILE A 19 0.47 -17.72 -40.95
C ILE A 19 -0.44 -18.65 -40.17
N TYR A 20 0.07 -19.10 -39.03
CA TYR A 20 -0.63 -19.95 -38.09
C TYR A 20 -1.01 -19.11 -36.89
N TYR A 21 -2.21 -19.34 -36.37
CA TYR A 21 -2.68 -18.70 -35.16
C TYR A 21 -2.98 -19.72 -34.08
N CYS A 22 -2.87 -19.27 -32.85
CA CYS A 22 -3.16 -20.03 -31.66
C CYS A 22 -3.83 -19.08 -30.67
N TYR A 23 -5.15 -19.18 -30.57
CA TYR A 23 -6.01 -18.29 -29.78
C TYR A 23 -6.60 -19.04 -28.58
N HIS A 24 -7.10 -18.28 -27.61
CA HIS A 24 -7.81 -18.79 -26.43
C HIS A 24 -7.04 -19.91 -25.70
N ASN A 25 -5.77 -19.64 -25.35
CA ASN A 25 -4.90 -20.60 -24.64
C ASN A 25 -4.80 -21.97 -25.33
N PHE A 26 -4.42 -21.97 -26.61
CA PHE A 26 -4.19 -23.16 -27.42
C PHE A 26 -5.43 -24.02 -27.72
N THR A 27 -6.63 -23.55 -27.40
CA THR A 27 -7.88 -24.27 -27.72
C THR A 27 -8.28 -24.09 -29.19
N GLU A 28 -8.04 -22.90 -29.75
CA GLU A 28 -8.29 -22.63 -31.16
C GLU A 28 -6.97 -22.49 -31.92
N THR A 29 -6.74 -23.40 -32.86
CA THR A 29 -5.56 -23.38 -33.72
C THR A 29 -5.92 -23.51 -35.17
N GLY A 30 -5.17 -22.85 -36.05
CA GLY A 30 -5.41 -22.94 -37.47
C GLY A 30 -4.46 -22.11 -38.31
N VAL A 31 -4.78 -22.04 -39.60
CA VAL A 31 -4.08 -21.21 -40.58
C VAL A 31 -4.98 -20.05 -40.95
N ILE A 32 -4.41 -18.84 -40.99
CA ILE A 32 -5.11 -17.65 -41.47
C ILE A 32 -5.48 -17.86 -42.93
N GLN A 33 -6.77 -17.84 -43.21
CA GLN A 33 -7.33 -18.02 -44.52
C GLN A 33 -7.21 -16.75 -45.35
N THR A 34 -7.17 -16.94 -46.65
CA THR A 34 -7.22 -15.89 -47.65
C THR A 34 -8.22 -16.35 -48.72
N PRO A 35 -8.63 -15.49 -49.67
CA PRO A 35 -9.51 -15.92 -50.77
C PRO A 35 -8.94 -17.07 -51.63
N THR A 36 -7.64 -17.40 -51.48
CA THR A 36 -7.01 -18.56 -52.12
C THR A 36 -6.98 -19.78 -51.19
N GLU A 37 -7.16 -20.97 -51.75
CA GLU A 37 -7.15 -22.25 -51.01
C GLU A 37 -5.96 -22.38 -50.04
N PHE A 38 -6.27 -22.75 -48.80
CA PHE A 38 -5.34 -23.08 -47.70
C PHE A 38 -4.43 -21.93 -47.20
N GLY A 39 -4.88 -20.67 -47.26
CA GLY A 39 -4.19 -19.57 -46.57
C GLY A 39 -2.79 -19.24 -47.10
N ASN A 40 -2.49 -19.60 -48.36
CA ASN A 40 -1.18 -19.36 -48.96
C ASN A 40 -1.07 -17.90 -49.47
N LEU A 41 -0.44 -17.05 -48.64
CA LEU A 41 -0.23 -15.63 -48.92
C LEU A 41 0.66 -15.39 -50.15
N SER A 42 1.55 -16.33 -50.48
CA SER A 42 2.45 -16.24 -51.63
C SER A 42 1.70 -16.26 -52.96
N ARG A 43 0.59 -16.98 -53.07
CA ARG A 43 -0.23 -16.99 -54.30
C ARG A 43 -0.82 -15.61 -54.61
N LEU A 44 -1.18 -14.85 -53.57
CA LEU A 44 -1.73 -13.50 -53.69
C LEU A 44 -0.66 -12.41 -53.77
N SER A 45 0.61 -12.79 -53.66
CA SER A 45 1.77 -11.91 -53.66
C SER A 45 2.85 -12.35 -54.65
N ASN A 46 2.46 -12.85 -55.83
CA ASN A 46 3.37 -13.19 -56.93
C ASN A 46 4.49 -14.17 -56.51
N ASN A 47 4.16 -15.17 -55.70
CA ASN A 47 5.07 -16.17 -55.12
C ASN A 47 6.18 -15.60 -54.20
N SER A 48 5.98 -14.40 -53.67
CA SER A 48 6.86 -13.82 -52.64
C SER A 48 6.69 -14.53 -51.29
N ILE A 49 7.68 -14.40 -50.41
CA ILE A 49 7.66 -14.98 -49.06
C ILE A 49 7.37 -13.93 -47.99
N VAL A 50 6.90 -14.40 -46.83
CA VAL A 50 6.65 -13.54 -45.67
C VAL A 50 7.96 -12.97 -45.14
N HIS A 51 8.10 -11.65 -45.17
CA HIS A 51 9.27 -10.93 -44.70
C HIS A 51 9.12 -10.53 -43.23
N ASP A 52 8.05 -9.81 -42.89
CA ASP A 52 7.77 -9.30 -41.53
C ASP A 52 6.33 -9.56 -41.11
N ILE A 53 6.12 -9.78 -39.82
CA ILE A 53 4.81 -9.75 -39.19
C ILE A 53 4.87 -8.74 -38.04
N PHE A 54 3.89 -7.88 -38.01
CA PHE A 54 3.71 -6.85 -37.01
C PHE A 54 2.36 -7.04 -36.32
N MET A 55 2.35 -6.93 -35.00
CA MET A 55 1.14 -6.93 -34.18
C MET A 55 1.17 -5.70 -33.27
N ASP A 56 0.09 -4.91 -33.25
CA ASP A 56 -0.03 -3.78 -32.33
C ASP A 56 -0.64 -4.17 -30.98
N TYR A 57 -0.61 -3.25 -30.02
CA TYR A 57 -1.20 -3.43 -28.69
C TYR A 57 -2.72 -3.66 -28.72
N TYR A 58 -3.39 -3.24 -29.79
CA TYR A 58 -4.83 -3.43 -29.93
C TYR A 58 -5.15 -4.83 -30.47
N GLY A 59 -4.23 -5.50 -31.17
CA GLY A 59 -4.47 -6.80 -31.81
C GLY A 59 -4.74 -6.70 -33.31
N ASN A 60 -4.34 -5.59 -33.94
CA ASN A 60 -4.20 -5.50 -35.39
C ASN A 60 -2.93 -6.22 -35.80
N VAL A 61 -3.00 -7.01 -36.86
CA VAL A 61 -1.86 -7.74 -37.40
C VAL A 61 -1.64 -7.33 -38.85
N VAL A 62 -0.41 -6.89 -39.16
CA VAL A 62 0.04 -6.55 -40.50
C VAL A 62 1.16 -7.50 -40.90
N VAL A 63 1.01 -8.11 -42.07
CA VAL A 63 1.95 -9.05 -42.65
C VAL A 63 2.53 -8.39 -43.87
N LYS A 64 3.85 -8.31 -43.94
CA LYS A 64 4.56 -7.75 -45.08
C LYS A 64 5.33 -8.86 -45.79
N MET A 65 5.11 -8.99 -47.09
CA MET A 65 5.87 -9.87 -47.97
C MET A 65 7.17 -9.19 -48.43
N GLU A 66 8.13 -9.94 -48.95
CA GLU A 66 9.39 -9.38 -49.46
C GLU A 66 9.18 -8.38 -50.61
N ASN A 67 8.17 -8.61 -51.44
CA ASN A 67 7.80 -7.70 -52.52
C ASN A 67 6.91 -6.52 -52.05
N ASN A 68 6.92 -6.21 -50.76
CA ASN A 68 6.15 -5.16 -50.11
C ASN A 68 4.63 -5.25 -50.24
N ILE A 69 4.08 -6.38 -50.71
CA ILE A 69 2.64 -6.64 -50.59
C ILE A 69 2.32 -6.85 -49.11
N MET A 70 1.27 -6.17 -48.65
CA MET A 70 0.83 -6.26 -47.26
C MET A 70 -0.51 -6.94 -47.13
N PHE A 71 -0.66 -7.73 -46.08
CA PHE A 71 -1.92 -8.30 -45.65
C PHE A 71 -2.26 -7.82 -44.24
N TYR A 72 -3.55 -7.73 -43.96
CA TYR A 72 -4.06 -7.31 -42.67
C TYR A 72 -5.11 -8.29 -42.18
N PHE A 73 -5.08 -8.54 -40.88
CA PHE A 73 -6.16 -9.19 -40.16
C PHE A 73 -6.18 -8.69 -38.72
N LYS A 74 -7.27 -8.98 -38.03
CA LYS A 74 -7.37 -8.76 -36.59
C LYS A 74 -7.22 -10.08 -35.90
N ILE A 75 -6.68 -10.01 -34.69
CA ILE A 75 -6.66 -11.13 -33.79
C ILE A 75 -8.10 -11.62 -33.50
N ASN A 76 -8.28 -12.93 -33.29
CA ASN A 76 -9.59 -13.61 -33.29
C ASN A 76 -10.38 -13.59 -34.63
N ILE A 77 -9.81 -13.01 -35.70
CA ILE A 77 -10.34 -13.16 -37.07
C ILE A 77 -9.45 -14.12 -37.85
N ARG A 78 -10.10 -15.06 -38.53
CA ARG A 78 -9.42 -16.18 -39.23
C ARG A 78 -9.02 -15.85 -40.66
N ASP A 79 -9.42 -14.70 -41.17
CA ASP A 79 -9.19 -14.31 -42.56
C ASP A 79 -8.28 -13.07 -42.66
N ALA A 80 -7.34 -13.11 -43.60
CA ALA A 80 -6.52 -11.97 -43.98
C ALA A 80 -6.98 -11.35 -45.30
N ILE A 81 -6.96 -10.02 -45.30
CA ILE A 81 -7.24 -9.21 -46.48
C ILE A 81 -5.95 -8.63 -47.05
N LYS A 82 -5.86 -8.58 -48.37
CA LYS A 82 -4.76 -7.91 -49.07
C LYS A 82 -5.01 -6.39 -49.03
N LEU A 83 -4.02 -5.64 -48.57
CA LEU A 83 -4.07 -4.17 -48.54
C LEU A 83 -3.65 -3.58 -49.90
N HIS A 84 -3.94 -2.30 -50.11
CA HIS A 84 -3.51 -1.59 -51.32
C HIS A 84 -1.98 -1.53 -51.40
N LEU A 85 -1.46 -1.52 -52.63
CA LEU A 85 -0.03 -1.38 -52.92
C LEU A 85 0.39 0.08 -52.76
N TRP A 86 1.20 0.36 -51.75
CA TRP A 86 1.76 1.71 -51.50
C TRP A 86 3.17 1.91 -52.04
N THR A 87 3.84 0.81 -52.39
CA THR A 87 5.28 0.76 -52.65
C THR A 87 5.61 -0.12 -53.82
N ASN A 88 6.67 0.23 -54.53
CA ASN A 88 7.20 -0.63 -55.57
C ASN A 88 7.72 -1.95 -54.98
N SER A 89 7.51 -3.05 -55.71
CA SER A 89 7.89 -4.41 -55.31
C SER A 89 9.40 -4.61 -55.07
N THR A 90 10.24 -3.78 -55.68
CA THR A 90 11.70 -3.88 -55.61
C THR A 90 12.34 -2.99 -54.55
N MET A 91 11.58 -2.03 -54.00
CA MET A 91 12.13 -1.06 -53.06
C MET A 91 12.33 -1.68 -51.68
N LYS A 92 13.50 -1.51 -51.07
CA LYS A 92 13.70 -2.00 -49.70
C LYS A 92 12.91 -1.13 -48.73
N SER A 93 12.12 -1.76 -47.87
CA SER A 93 11.30 -1.07 -46.87
C SER A 93 11.29 -1.80 -45.53
N LEU A 94 10.99 -1.10 -44.44
CA LEU A 94 10.82 -1.65 -43.10
C LEU A 94 9.56 -1.06 -42.46
N ILE A 95 8.87 -1.86 -41.64
CA ILE A 95 7.74 -1.40 -40.82
C ILE A 95 8.25 -1.09 -39.41
N LEU A 96 7.92 0.10 -38.90
CA LEU A 96 8.22 0.54 -37.54
C LEU A 96 6.96 1.09 -36.86
N LEU A 97 6.96 1.06 -35.53
CA LEU A 97 5.87 1.59 -34.70
C LEU A 97 6.38 2.71 -33.80
N ASN A 98 5.56 3.74 -33.59
CA ASN A 98 5.79 4.68 -32.49
C ASN A 98 5.06 4.22 -31.21
N SER A 99 5.33 4.91 -30.10
CA SER A 99 4.70 4.69 -28.80
C SER A 99 3.18 4.90 -28.80
N SER A 100 2.64 5.63 -29.77
CA SER A 100 1.21 5.89 -29.95
C SER A 100 0.50 4.80 -30.79
N GLY A 101 1.24 3.80 -31.28
CA GLY A 101 0.69 2.74 -32.14
C GLY A 101 0.54 3.12 -33.62
N GLN A 102 1.10 4.26 -34.05
CA GLN A 102 1.13 4.64 -35.47
C GLN A 102 2.20 3.86 -36.21
N ILE A 103 1.84 3.35 -37.39
CA ILE A 103 2.72 2.56 -38.25
C ILE A 103 3.45 3.47 -39.23
N PHE A 104 4.76 3.30 -39.33
CA PHE A 104 5.62 3.98 -40.29
C PHE A 104 6.26 2.96 -41.22
N LEU A 105 6.22 3.26 -42.52
CA LEU A 105 7.01 2.59 -43.54
C LEU A 105 8.28 3.40 -43.76
N ILE A 106 9.44 2.82 -43.48
CA ILE A 106 10.74 3.41 -43.79
C ILE A 106 11.23 2.81 -45.10
N TYR A 107 11.47 3.67 -46.09
CA TYR A 107 12.06 3.27 -47.35
C TYR A 107 13.56 3.50 -47.34
N VAL A 108 14.28 2.54 -47.92
CA VAL A 108 15.73 2.62 -48.12
C VAL A 108 15.99 2.75 -49.61
N PHE A 109 16.47 3.92 -50.02
CA PHE A 109 16.88 4.16 -51.40
C PHE A 109 18.28 3.60 -51.65
N GLU A 110 18.64 3.39 -52.93
CA GLU A 110 19.93 2.79 -53.31
C GLU A 110 21.14 3.63 -52.86
N ASN A 111 20.96 4.95 -52.72
CA ASN A 111 21.96 5.87 -52.16
C ASN A 111 22.09 5.81 -50.63
N GLY A 112 21.36 4.91 -49.96
CA GLY A 112 21.36 4.74 -48.51
C GLY A 112 20.51 5.75 -47.74
N THR A 113 19.74 6.63 -48.42
CA THR A 113 18.86 7.56 -47.71
C THR A 113 17.62 6.84 -47.19
N LEU A 114 17.21 7.21 -45.97
CA LEU A 114 16.02 6.70 -45.30
C LEU A 114 14.89 7.72 -45.41
N TYR A 115 13.72 7.29 -45.88
CA TYR A 115 12.53 8.12 -45.93
C TYR A 115 11.37 7.48 -45.16
N PRO A 116 10.99 8.00 -43.99
CA PRO A 116 9.85 7.52 -43.23
C PRO A 116 8.54 8.11 -43.77
N ARG A 117 7.50 7.27 -43.89
CA ARG A 117 6.14 7.68 -44.26
C ARG A 117 5.12 7.02 -43.33
N GLU A 118 4.19 7.80 -42.79
CA GLU A 118 3.08 7.26 -42.00
C GLU A 118 2.18 6.39 -42.88
N TYR A 119 1.83 5.21 -42.38
CA TYR A 119 0.93 4.27 -43.04
C TYR A 119 -0.44 4.29 -42.37
N PRO A 120 -1.52 4.75 -43.05
CA PRO A 120 -2.83 4.94 -42.44
C PRO A 120 -3.62 3.63 -42.37
N LEU A 121 -3.15 2.66 -41.57
CA LEU A 121 -3.72 1.32 -41.47
C LEU A 121 -5.23 1.32 -41.19
N LYS A 122 -5.71 2.23 -40.33
CA LYS A 122 -7.13 2.33 -39.99
C LYS A 122 -7.99 2.70 -41.20
N LEU A 123 -7.53 3.63 -42.03
CA LEU A 123 -8.25 4.02 -43.26
C LEU A 123 -8.23 2.90 -44.30
N GLU A 124 -7.09 2.24 -44.45
CA GLU A 124 -6.94 1.07 -45.35
C GLU A 124 -7.87 -0.07 -44.95
N SER A 125 -7.90 -0.43 -43.66
CA SER A 125 -8.80 -1.46 -43.14
C SER A 125 -10.27 -1.11 -43.38
N LEU A 126 -10.67 0.14 -43.14
CA LEU A 126 -12.05 0.59 -43.39
C LEU A 126 -12.40 0.56 -44.88
N SER A 127 -11.48 0.97 -45.75
CA SER A 127 -11.67 0.95 -47.21
C SER A 127 -11.89 -0.46 -47.73
N VAL A 128 -11.09 -1.44 -47.29
CA VAL A 128 -11.25 -2.82 -47.74
C VAL A 128 -12.54 -3.43 -47.19
N ASN A 129 -12.89 -3.14 -45.92
CA ASN A 129 -14.11 -3.64 -45.31
C ASN A 129 -15.39 -3.05 -45.95
N PHE A 130 -15.34 -1.80 -46.42
CA PHE A 130 -16.48 -1.16 -47.09
C PHE A 130 -16.97 -1.96 -48.30
N ASN A 131 -16.05 -2.56 -49.06
CA ASN A 131 -16.39 -3.36 -50.25
C ASN A 131 -17.07 -4.70 -49.92
N ILE A 132 -16.98 -5.18 -48.68
CA ILE A 132 -17.38 -6.53 -48.27
C ILE A 132 -18.82 -6.53 -47.67
N ASN A 133 -19.41 -5.36 -47.40
CA ASN A 133 -20.73 -5.20 -46.77
C ASN A 133 -20.90 -5.96 -45.43
N GLU A 134 -19.81 -6.32 -44.77
CA GLU A 134 -19.82 -6.97 -43.46
C GLU A 134 -20.18 -5.94 -42.38
N LYS A 135 -21.14 -6.26 -41.50
CA LYS A 135 -21.55 -5.39 -40.39
C LYS A 135 -20.98 -5.93 -39.07
N CYS A 136 -20.61 -5.03 -38.17
CA CYS A 136 -20.22 -5.44 -36.82
C CYS A 136 -21.48 -5.88 -36.04
N PRO A 137 -21.46 -7.03 -35.33
CA PRO A 137 -22.59 -7.49 -34.53
C PRO A 137 -22.92 -6.56 -33.35
N TYR A 138 -21.97 -5.75 -32.88
CA TYR A 138 -22.18 -4.74 -31.85
C TYR A 138 -21.88 -3.32 -32.34
N VAL A 139 -22.49 -2.33 -31.69
CA VAL A 139 -22.30 -0.90 -31.97
C VAL A 139 -21.17 -0.33 -31.12
N ALA A 140 -21.11 -0.71 -29.84
CA ALA A 140 -20.13 -0.17 -28.90
C ALA A 140 -19.70 -1.20 -27.86
N PHE A 141 -18.45 -1.04 -27.38
CA PHE A 141 -17.87 -1.81 -26.29
C PHE A 141 -17.07 -0.87 -25.39
N HIS A 142 -17.60 -0.59 -24.21
CA HIS A 142 -17.05 0.36 -23.24
C HIS A 142 -16.57 -0.35 -21.97
N ASN A 143 -15.60 0.23 -21.27
CA ASN A 143 -15.08 -0.29 -20.00
C ASN A 143 -14.39 0.82 -19.20
N ASN A 144 -14.12 0.54 -17.92
CA ASN A 144 -13.32 1.40 -17.04
C ASN A 144 -11.88 0.89 -16.85
N ILE A 145 -11.34 0.14 -17.81
CA ILE A 145 -9.98 -0.41 -17.73
C ILE A 145 -9.02 0.63 -18.34
N PHE A 146 -8.43 1.43 -17.45
CA PHE A 146 -7.51 2.51 -17.82
C PHE A 146 -6.03 2.15 -17.63
N SER A 147 -5.73 1.17 -16.79
CA SER A 147 -4.37 0.69 -16.55
C SER A 147 -4.18 -0.72 -17.12
N ILE A 148 -2.96 -1.01 -17.55
CA ILE A 148 -2.53 -2.35 -17.97
C ILE A 148 -2.16 -3.19 -16.74
N PHE A 149 -1.91 -2.54 -15.61
CA PHE A 149 -1.39 -3.18 -14.40
C PHE A 149 -2.10 -2.64 -13.15
N TYR A 150 -2.57 -3.55 -12.31
CA TYR A 150 -3.22 -3.27 -11.03
C TYR A 150 -2.53 -4.07 -9.93
N PHE A 151 -2.34 -3.45 -8.76
CA PHE A 151 -1.90 -4.17 -7.56
C PHE A 151 -3.10 -4.48 -6.68
N LEU A 152 -3.15 -5.70 -6.15
CA LEU A 152 -4.16 -6.13 -5.19
C LEU A 152 -3.47 -6.67 -3.93
N ASP A 153 -3.76 -6.02 -2.80
CA ASP A 153 -3.27 -6.44 -1.49
C ASP A 153 -4.33 -7.26 -0.74
N LYS A 154 -3.97 -7.79 0.43
CA LYS A 154 -4.91 -8.56 1.27
C LYS A 154 -6.15 -7.72 1.62
N GLY A 155 -7.32 -8.36 1.58
CA GLY A 155 -8.61 -7.72 1.89
C GLY A 155 -9.07 -6.66 0.88
N GLN A 156 -8.28 -6.36 -0.16
CA GLN A 156 -8.66 -5.43 -1.22
C GLN A 156 -9.45 -6.14 -2.32
N ASN A 157 -10.36 -5.40 -2.95
CA ASN A 157 -11.18 -5.87 -4.05
C ASN A 157 -10.98 -4.94 -5.26
N LEU A 158 -10.81 -5.52 -6.45
CA LEU A 158 -10.75 -4.78 -7.70
C LEU A 158 -12.02 -5.03 -8.51
N SER A 159 -12.80 -3.98 -8.74
CA SER A 159 -14.03 -4.05 -9.56
C SER A 159 -13.84 -3.36 -10.89
N ILE A 160 -14.06 -4.10 -11.97
CA ILE A 160 -14.11 -3.57 -13.34
C ILE A 160 -15.52 -3.70 -13.89
N TRP A 161 -15.95 -2.75 -14.71
CA TRP A 161 -17.18 -2.87 -15.47
C TRP A 161 -16.89 -2.79 -16.96
N THR A 162 -17.66 -3.54 -17.72
CA THR A 162 -17.62 -3.56 -19.18
C THR A 162 -19.05 -3.55 -19.70
N GLN A 163 -19.29 -2.82 -20.78
CA GLN A 163 -20.59 -2.65 -21.39
C GLN A 163 -20.51 -2.95 -22.88
N ILE A 164 -21.45 -3.74 -23.38
CA ILE A 164 -21.64 -4.00 -24.81
C ILE A 164 -23.02 -3.50 -25.24
N VAL A 165 -23.07 -2.79 -26.36
CA VAL A 165 -24.30 -2.28 -26.97
C VAL A 165 -24.47 -2.91 -28.35
N TYR A 166 -25.60 -3.54 -28.61
CA TYR A 166 -25.84 -4.30 -29.83
C TYR A 166 -27.32 -4.28 -30.24
N PRO A 167 -27.67 -4.47 -31.53
CA PRO A 167 -29.06 -4.54 -31.97
C PRO A 167 -29.82 -5.70 -31.31
N GLU A 168 -31.13 -5.54 -31.12
CA GLU A 168 -31.98 -6.62 -30.62
C GLU A 168 -31.83 -7.92 -31.44
N ASN A 169 -32.00 -9.07 -30.78
CA ASN A 169 -31.92 -10.43 -31.34
C ASN A 169 -30.53 -10.96 -31.73
N MET A 170 -29.43 -10.25 -31.45
CA MET A 170 -28.08 -10.79 -31.67
C MET A 170 -27.57 -11.71 -30.55
N GLY A 171 -28.08 -11.56 -29.31
CA GLY A 171 -27.70 -12.44 -28.19
C GLY A 171 -26.24 -12.33 -27.71
N LEU A 172 -25.59 -11.17 -27.89
CA LEU A 172 -24.17 -11.00 -27.54
C LEU A 172 -23.94 -10.94 -26.01
N TYR A 173 -22.73 -11.32 -25.60
CA TYR A 173 -22.30 -11.25 -24.21
C TYR A 173 -20.80 -10.92 -24.09
N ILE A 174 -20.43 -10.51 -22.88
CA ILE A 174 -19.05 -10.19 -22.51
C ILE A 174 -18.42 -11.46 -21.95
N VAL A 175 -17.21 -11.76 -22.39
CA VAL A 175 -16.38 -12.86 -21.90
C VAL A 175 -15.24 -12.26 -21.09
N VAL A 176 -15.06 -12.77 -19.88
CA VAL A 176 -13.91 -12.46 -19.02
C VAL A 176 -13.16 -13.76 -18.75
N GLU A 177 -11.89 -13.78 -19.13
CA GLU A 177 -11.01 -14.93 -18.98
C GLU A 177 -9.82 -14.51 -18.12
N SER A 178 -9.55 -15.27 -17.06
CA SER A 178 -8.35 -15.12 -16.23
C SER A 178 -7.36 -16.24 -16.52
N TYR A 179 -6.09 -15.86 -16.62
CA TYR A 179 -4.97 -16.76 -16.88
C TYR A 179 -3.91 -16.58 -15.79
N GLY A 180 -3.33 -17.69 -15.34
CA GLY A 180 -2.29 -17.70 -14.32
C GLY A 180 -2.67 -18.56 -13.11
N PRO A 181 -2.06 -18.31 -11.94
CA PRO A 181 -2.34 -19.08 -10.74
C PRO A 181 -3.75 -18.79 -10.22
N ASN A 182 -4.43 -19.82 -9.71
CA ASN A 182 -5.78 -19.69 -9.14
C ASN A 182 -5.72 -19.11 -7.71
N ILE A 183 -5.45 -17.81 -7.61
CA ILE A 183 -5.24 -17.09 -6.34
C ILE A 183 -6.29 -16.00 -6.07
N LEU A 184 -7.13 -15.71 -7.06
CA LEU A 184 -8.24 -14.75 -6.99
C LEU A 184 -9.56 -15.45 -7.22
N GLN A 185 -10.58 -15.00 -6.49
CA GLN A 185 -11.96 -15.35 -6.75
C GLN A 185 -12.61 -14.24 -7.56
N GLU A 186 -13.55 -14.62 -8.41
CA GLU A 186 -14.26 -13.72 -9.29
C GLU A 186 -15.74 -13.75 -8.93
N LYS A 187 -16.35 -12.57 -8.84
CA LYS A 187 -17.79 -12.41 -8.70
C LYS A 187 -18.29 -11.49 -9.80
N ASP A 188 -19.18 -11.99 -10.63
CA ASP A 188 -19.79 -11.26 -11.72
C ASP A 188 -21.21 -10.80 -11.38
N GLN A 189 -21.56 -9.62 -11.86
CA GLN A 189 -22.90 -9.05 -11.80
C GLN A 189 -23.24 -8.47 -13.15
N THR A 190 -24.32 -8.95 -13.76
CA THR A 190 -24.77 -8.48 -15.08
C THR A 190 -26.07 -7.72 -14.99
N HIS A 191 -26.07 -6.51 -15.54
CA HIS A 191 -27.25 -5.68 -15.74
C HIS A 191 -27.59 -5.60 -17.24
N TYR A 192 -28.88 -5.60 -17.55
CA TYR A 192 -29.37 -5.65 -18.93
C TYR A 192 -30.50 -4.64 -19.14
N GLU A 193 -30.41 -3.89 -20.23
CA GLU A 193 -31.38 -2.87 -20.60
C GLU A 193 -31.69 -2.97 -22.10
N ILE A 194 -32.94 -2.68 -22.47
CA ILE A 194 -33.37 -2.59 -23.86
C ILE A 194 -33.95 -1.20 -24.09
N ALA A 195 -33.48 -0.50 -25.11
CA ALA A 195 -34.02 0.79 -25.53
C ALA A 195 -33.87 1.00 -27.03
N LEU A 196 -34.94 1.47 -27.68
CA LEU A 196 -34.92 1.93 -29.08
C LEU A 196 -34.36 0.91 -30.09
N GLY A 197 -34.63 -0.39 -29.91
CA GLY A 197 -34.12 -1.43 -30.81
C GLY A 197 -32.70 -1.92 -30.51
N TYR A 198 -32.10 -1.44 -29.42
CA TYR A 198 -30.77 -1.83 -28.96
C TYR A 198 -30.81 -2.45 -27.56
N CYS A 199 -30.00 -3.48 -27.39
CA CYS A 199 -29.70 -4.13 -26.13
C CYS A 199 -28.38 -3.59 -25.57
N THR A 200 -28.38 -3.21 -24.30
CA THR A 200 -27.19 -2.84 -23.55
C THR A 200 -26.99 -3.85 -22.43
N LYS A 201 -25.83 -4.51 -22.42
CA LYS A 201 -25.44 -5.42 -21.34
C LYS A 201 -24.21 -4.88 -20.64
N THR A 202 -24.32 -4.61 -19.35
CA THR A 202 -23.23 -4.14 -18.51
C THR A 202 -22.86 -5.25 -17.53
N MET A 203 -21.60 -5.64 -17.50
CA MET A 203 -21.06 -6.67 -16.62
C MET A 203 -20.00 -6.06 -15.72
N THR A 204 -20.20 -6.20 -14.41
CA THR A 204 -19.23 -5.82 -13.40
C THR A 204 -18.60 -7.08 -12.83
N VAL A 205 -17.28 -7.19 -12.88
CA VAL A 205 -16.51 -8.30 -12.29
C VAL A 205 -15.67 -7.75 -11.15
N THR A 206 -15.81 -8.36 -9.99
CA THR A 206 -15.01 -8.07 -8.81
C THR A 206 -14.03 -9.22 -8.56
N PHE A 207 -12.73 -8.89 -8.58
CA PHE A 207 -11.64 -9.78 -8.21
C PHE A 207 -11.28 -9.54 -6.74
N PHE A 208 -11.22 -10.61 -5.95
CA PHE A 208 -10.90 -10.54 -4.53
C PHE A 208 -10.25 -11.82 -4.04
N GLN A 209 -9.67 -11.76 -2.83
CA GLN A 209 -9.12 -12.93 -2.15
C GLN A 209 -9.82 -13.11 -0.81
N ASN A 210 -10.21 -14.35 -0.50
CA ASN A 210 -10.84 -14.71 0.78
C ASN A 210 -10.01 -15.79 1.47
N ILE A 211 -8.80 -15.42 1.91
CA ILE A 211 -7.86 -16.30 2.61
C ILE A 211 -7.59 -15.66 3.97
N ASN A 212 -7.71 -16.44 5.04
CA ASN A 212 -7.31 -16.02 6.38
C ASN A 212 -5.89 -16.51 6.66
N TYR A 213 -4.98 -15.59 6.97
CA TYR A 213 -3.58 -15.85 7.30
C TYR A 213 -3.32 -15.94 8.81
N GLU A 214 -4.34 -15.82 9.65
CA GLU A 214 -4.23 -15.90 11.11
C GLU A 214 -3.94 -17.32 11.58
N ALA A 215 -2.97 -17.44 12.50
CA ALA A 215 -2.64 -18.68 13.21
C ALA A 215 -2.36 -19.90 12.31
N VAL A 216 -1.86 -19.67 11.09
CA VAL A 216 -1.46 -20.72 10.14
C VAL A 216 -0.07 -21.26 10.50
N ASP A 217 0.16 -22.57 10.30
CA ASP A 217 1.42 -23.24 10.63
C ASP A 217 2.64 -22.65 9.89
N ASP A 218 2.48 -22.36 8.60
CA ASP A 218 3.53 -21.74 7.76
C ASP A 218 2.96 -20.56 6.99
N TYR A 219 3.05 -19.39 7.63
CA TYR A 219 2.56 -18.11 7.11
C TYR A 219 3.20 -17.74 5.76
N PHE A 220 4.52 -17.86 5.64
CA PHE A 220 5.25 -17.44 4.44
C PHE A 220 4.96 -18.35 3.25
N LYS A 221 4.83 -19.66 3.47
CA LYS A 221 4.40 -20.59 2.43
C LYS A 221 2.99 -20.28 1.94
N LEU A 222 2.06 -20.00 2.86
CA LEU A 222 0.70 -19.63 2.47
C LEU A 222 0.67 -18.31 1.70
N GLN A 223 1.47 -17.32 2.08
CA GLN A 223 1.64 -16.09 1.29
C GLN A 223 2.16 -16.40 -0.11
N HIS A 224 3.26 -17.14 -0.23
CA HIS A 224 3.85 -17.45 -1.53
C HIS A 224 2.88 -18.21 -2.45
N GLN A 225 2.05 -19.11 -1.89
CA GLN A 225 1.03 -19.83 -2.66
C GLN A 225 -0.11 -18.93 -3.17
N ASN A 226 -0.34 -17.80 -2.50
CA ASN A 226 -1.45 -16.87 -2.76
C ASN A 226 -1.00 -15.53 -3.35
N THR A 227 0.28 -15.40 -3.71
CA THR A 227 0.84 -14.25 -4.44
C THR A 227 1.19 -14.64 -5.86
N GLY A 228 1.04 -13.72 -6.81
CA GLY A 228 1.34 -13.98 -8.20
C GLY A 228 0.72 -12.97 -9.15
N LEU A 229 0.96 -13.19 -10.44
CA LEU A 229 0.43 -12.36 -11.51
C LEU A 229 -0.71 -13.09 -12.21
N VAL A 230 -1.89 -12.48 -12.22
CA VAL A 230 -3.06 -12.97 -12.96
C VAL A 230 -3.29 -12.05 -14.15
N LEU A 231 -3.35 -12.62 -15.35
CA LEU A 231 -3.68 -11.91 -16.58
C LEU A 231 -5.18 -12.02 -16.81
N VAL A 232 -5.86 -10.90 -17.05
CA VAL A 232 -7.30 -10.87 -17.31
C VAL A 232 -7.53 -10.32 -18.71
N GLN A 233 -8.30 -11.06 -19.51
CA GLN A 233 -8.76 -10.66 -20.84
C GLN A 233 -10.26 -10.44 -20.80
N VAL A 234 -10.70 -9.29 -21.32
CA VAL A 234 -12.11 -8.93 -21.44
C VAL A 234 -12.42 -8.69 -22.91
N ARG A 235 -13.45 -9.35 -23.42
CA ARG A 235 -13.80 -9.32 -24.84
C ARG A 235 -15.29 -9.56 -25.12
N PRO A 236 -15.80 -9.15 -26.28
CA PRO A 236 -17.08 -9.66 -26.77
C PRO A 236 -16.97 -11.16 -27.16
N ASN A 237 -18.10 -11.86 -27.15
CA ASN A 237 -18.18 -13.25 -27.60
C ASN A 237 -18.05 -13.40 -29.12
N GLU A 238 -18.44 -12.39 -29.90
CA GLU A 238 -18.36 -12.40 -31.36
C GLU A 238 -17.49 -11.26 -31.91
N TYR A 239 -16.81 -11.57 -33.01
CA TYR A 239 -15.93 -10.66 -33.74
C TYR A 239 -16.29 -10.64 -35.22
N ALA A 240 -16.13 -9.46 -35.82
CA ALA A 240 -16.26 -9.27 -37.27
C ALA A 240 -15.18 -8.32 -37.77
N ARG A 241 -14.84 -8.38 -39.05
CA ARG A 241 -13.78 -7.54 -39.64
C ARG A 241 -14.11 -6.05 -39.52
N ALA A 242 -15.38 -5.72 -39.66
CA ALA A 242 -15.90 -4.37 -39.54
C ALA A 242 -15.87 -3.82 -38.09
N CYS A 243 -15.75 -4.68 -37.07
CA CYS A 243 -15.79 -4.23 -35.68
C CYS A 243 -14.54 -3.45 -35.27
N PRO A 244 -14.67 -2.40 -34.46
CA PRO A 244 -13.53 -1.85 -33.76
C PRO A 244 -12.96 -2.91 -32.82
N ILE A 245 -11.64 -2.92 -32.63
CA ILE A 245 -11.03 -3.78 -31.63
C ILE A 245 -11.51 -3.32 -30.25
N ALA A 246 -12.26 -4.21 -29.61
CA ALA A 246 -12.91 -3.99 -28.33
C ALA A 246 -12.19 -4.67 -27.15
N GLN A 247 -11.35 -5.68 -27.43
CA GLN A 247 -10.69 -6.46 -26.39
C GLN A 247 -9.75 -5.62 -25.54
N LYS A 248 -9.69 -5.96 -24.24
CA LYS A 248 -8.76 -5.38 -23.28
C LYS A 248 -8.07 -6.48 -22.51
N VAL A 249 -6.77 -6.32 -22.31
CA VAL A 249 -5.95 -7.21 -21.51
C VAL A 249 -5.25 -6.37 -20.46
N PHE A 250 -5.31 -6.82 -19.21
CA PHE A 250 -4.63 -6.19 -18.09
C PHE A 250 -4.15 -7.25 -17.10
N GLN A 251 -3.26 -6.86 -16.21
CA GLN A 251 -2.63 -7.74 -15.22
C GLN A 251 -3.00 -7.28 -13.82
N ILE A 252 -3.27 -8.25 -12.95
CA ILE A 252 -3.47 -8.07 -11.52
C ILE A 252 -2.29 -8.73 -10.81
N ALA A 253 -1.44 -7.94 -10.19
CA ALA A 253 -0.39 -8.43 -9.32
C ALA A 253 -0.91 -8.52 -7.89
N VAL A 254 -1.05 -9.75 -7.41
CA VAL A 254 -1.45 -10.06 -6.04
C VAL A 254 -0.18 -10.18 -5.20
N GLY A 255 0.01 -9.26 -4.26
CA GLY A 255 1.21 -9.23 -3.43
C GLY A 255 1.53 -7.86 -2.87
N CYS A 256 2.81 -7.68 -2.49
CA CYS A 256 3.29 -6.42 -1.95
C CYS A 256 3.59 -5.40 -3.05
N ASP A 257 2.95 -4.25 -3.00
CA ASP A 257 3.36 -3.07 -3.75
C ASP A 257 4.53 -2.38 -3.03
N SER A 258 5.69 -2.37 -3.66
CA SER A 258 6.92 -1.77 -3.10
C SER A 258 6.82 -0.27 -2.84
N ASN A 259 5.82 0.41 -3.41
CA ASN A 259 5.59 1.83 -3.23
C ASN A 259 4.77 2.14 -1.97
N LYS A 260 4.19 1.13 -1.31
CA LYS A 260 3.43 1.32 -0.07
C LYS A 260 4.38 1.49 1.11
N PHE A 261 4.12 2.51 1.92
CA PHE A 261 4.82 2.72 3.18
C PHE A 261 3.90 3.31 4.24
N ILE A 262 4.22 3.09 5.50
CA ILE A 262 3.46 3.65 6.64
C ILE A 262 4.24 4.78 7.30
N THR A 263 3.52 5.77 7.82
CA THR A 263 4.09 6.87 8.61
C THR A 263 3.27 7.11 9.87
N VAL A 264 3.89 7.72 10.88
CA VAL A 264 3.18 8.15 12.10
C VAL A 264 2.62 9.55 11.86
N LYS A 265 1.33 9.72 12.12
CA LYS A 265 0.61 10.99 11.97
C LYS A 265 1.27 12.08 12.82
N GLY A 266 1.49 13.25 12.21
CA GLY A 266 2.12 14.40 12.87
C GLY A 266 3.66 14.43 12.77
N SER A 267 4.29 13.44 12.14
CA SER A 267 5.73 13.47 11.85
C SER A 267 6.03 14.49 10.73
N ASN A 268 6.55 15.67 11.09
CA ASN A 268 7.00 16.66 10.11
C ASN A 268 8.33 16.27 9.44
N GLU A 269 8.49 16.58 8.15
CA GLU A 269 9.73 16.28 7.40
C GLU A 269 10.88 17.26 7.69
N LYS A 270 10.58 18.47 8.15
CA LYS A 270 11.57 19.55 8.33
C LYS A 270 11.60 20.02 9.77
N CYS A 271 12.72 19.76 10.45
CA CYS A 271 13.00 20.32 11.77
C CYS A 271 14.43 20.86 11.83
N LEU A 272 14.55 22.08 12.34
CA LEU A 272 15.81 22.67 12.75
C LEU A 272 16.13 22.15 14.15
N PHE A 273 16.89 21.07 14.24
CA PHE A 273 17.25 20.48 15.54
C PHE A 273 18.75 20.27 15.72
N TYR A 274 19.32 20.98 16.69
CA TYR A 274 20.67 20.78 17.21
C TYR A 274 20.61 20.64 18.73
N ARG A 275 20.19 19.47 19.24
CA ARG A 275 20.44 19.09 20.63
C ARG A 275 20.67 17.59 20.75
N SER A 276 21.49 17.24 21.75
CA SER A 276 22.14 15.95 21.92
C SER A 276 21.75 15.34 23.27
N TYR A 277 20.94 14.28 23.30
CA TYR A 277 20.63 13.52 24.53
C TYR A 277 20.47 12.01 24.27
N LEU A 278 20.36 11.25 25.36
CA LEU A 278 21.06 9.99 25.68
C LEU A 278 20.38 8.66 25.26
N ARG A 279 21.21 7.60 25.29
CA ARG A 279 21.05 6.16 25.04
C ARG A 279 21.25 5.40 26.38
N ASN A 280 20.24 4.67 26.89
CA ASN A 280 20.22 3.87 28.15
C ASN A 280 20.46 4.59 29.50
N GLN A 281 19.94 3.95 30.57
CA GLN A 281 20.09 4.32 31.99
C GLN A 281 21.53 4.06 32.47
N THR A 282 22.50 4.84 31.99
CA THR A 282 23.88 4.82 32.48
C THR A 282 24.07 5.84 33.59
N SER A 283 24.97 5.57 34.54
CA SER A 283 25.36 6.47 35.63
C SER A 283 25.96 7.82 35.16
N LYS A 284 26.17 8.01 33.85
CA LYS A 284 26.72 9.22 33.23
C LYS A 284 25.99 9.57 31.93
N ASN A 285 25.85 10.86 31.67
CA ASN A 285 25.27 11.39 30.43
C ASN A 285 26.18 11.16 29.21
N LEU A 286 25.78 10.33 28.24
CA LEU A 286 26.47 10.14 26.95
C LEU A 286 25.81 10.96 25.82
N ARG A 287 26.62 11.70 25.06
CA ARG A 287 26.15 12.49 23.92
C ARG A 287 26.20 11.66 22.64
N VAL A 288 25.05 11.44 22.00
CA VAL A 288 24.95 10.75 20.70
C VAL A 288 24.39 11.70 19.65
N LYS A 289 24.94 11.65 18.43
CA LYS A 289 24.40 12.42 17.29
C LYS A 289 23.14 11.71 16.78
N TYR A 290 22.01 12.43 16.81
CA TYR A 290 20.76 11.95 16.24
C TYR A 290 20.78 12.02 14.70
N ASN A 291 20.42 10.93 14.04
CA ASN A 291 20.39 10.86 12.58
C ASN A 291 18.98 11.17 12.06
N TRP A 292 18.72 12.44 11.80
CA TRP A 292 17.44 12.94 11.27
C TRP A 292 17.05 12.32 9.92
N LYS A 293 18.04 12.03 9.05
CA LYS A 293 17.78 11.38 7.74
C LYS A 293 17.23 9.96 7.91
N LYS A 294 17.56 9.31 9.02
CA LYS A 294 17.19 7.91 9.28
C LYS A 294 15.92 7.79 10.13
N TYR A 295 15.73 8.67 11.10
CA TYR A 295 14.69 8.52 12.13
C TYR A 295 13.59 9.60 12.05
N GLY A 296 13.69 10.52 11.09
CA GLY A 296 12.75 11.62 10.95
C GLY A 296 12.92 12.67 12.06
N CYS A 297 11.95 13.57 12.17
CA CYS A 297 11.91 14.56 13.23
C CYS A 297 11.37 13.96 14.54
N PRO A 298 11.97 14.28 15.70
CA PRO A 298 11.36 13.94 16.98
C PRO A 298 10.10 14.76 17.22
N LEU A 299 9.04 14.08 17.67
CA LEU A 299 7.85 14.70 18.23
C LEU A 299 8.16 15.18 19.64
N ARG A 300 7.83 16.44 19.94
CA ARG A 300 8.02 17.01 21.29
C ARG A 300 6.77 16.84 22.12
N LEU A 301 6.91 16.22 23.28
CA LEU A 301 5.82 15.98 24.23
C LEU A 301 6.24 16.42 25.63
N ASP A 302 5.31 16.97 26.39
CA ASP A 302 5.53 17.20 27.82
C ASP A 302 5.58 15.84 28.55
N PHE A 303 6.36 15.71 29.63
CA PHE A 303 6.54 14.43 30.33
C PHE A 303 5.23 13.85 30.91
N GLY A 304 4.23 14.70 31.18
CA GLY A 304 2.89 14.28 31.62
C GLY A 304 1.92 13.94 30.49
N GLU A 305 2.26 14.23 29.24
CA GLU A 305 1.41 13.97 28.09
C GLU A 305 1.50 12.51 27.65
N LYS A 306 0.34 11.88 27.44
CA LYS A 306 0.25 10.51 26.92
C LYS A 306 0.22 10.56 25.41
N PHE A 307 0.95 9.68 24.74
CA PHE A 307 0.98 9.64 23.28
C PHE A 307 0.31 8.39 22.73
N HIS A 308 -0.67 8.59 21.85
CA HIS A 308 -1.26 7.51 21.08
C HIS A 308 -0.72 7.57 19.64
N PRO A 309 0.15 6.64 19.23
CA PRO A 309 0.62 6.57 17.85
C PRO A 309 -0.56 6.29 16.92
N LEU A 310 -0.74 7.13 15.90
CA LEU A 310 -1.68 6.90 14.81
C LEU A 310 -0.88 6.68 13.53
N LEU A 311 -1.18 5.60 12.81
CA LEU A 311 -0.48 5.23 11.60
C LEU A 311 -1.30 5.56 10.36
N GLN A 312 -0.61 5.99 9.31
CA GLN A 312 -1.20 6.35 8.02
C GLN A 312 -0.46 5.60 6.91
N LEU A 313 -1.22 4.99 6.00
CA LEU A 313 -0.70 4.31 4.82
C LEU A 313 -0.61 5.29 3.65
N TYR A 314 0.54 5.25 2.97
CA TYR A 314 0.82 6.05 1.78
C TYR A 314 1.25 5.15 0.62
N ASP A 315 0.98 5.62 -0.60
CA ASP A 315 1.50 5.09 -1.85
C ASP A 315 2.13 6.22 -2.69
N ASN A 316 2.50 5.95 -3.95
CA ASN A 316 3.05 6.96 -4.87
C ASN A 316 2.09 8.12 -5.17
N ASN A 317 0.78 7.91 -5.03
CA ASN A 317 -0.27 8.90 -5.29
C ASN A 317 -0.62 9.72 -4.04
N GLY A 318 -0.13 9.32 -2.87
CA GLY A 318 -0.23 10.06 -1.62
C GLY A 318 -0.86 9.24 -0.50
N TYR A 319 -1.67 9.91 0.31
CA TYR A 319 -2.35 9.29 1.45
C TYR A 319 -3.44 8.32 0.97
N VAL A 320 -3.46 7.11 1.52
CA VAL A 320 -4.44 6.06 1.22
C VAL A 320 -5.48 5.95 2.32
N GLU A 321 -5.05 5.63 3.55
CA GLU A 321 -5.95 5.41 4.70
C GLU A 321 -5.22 5.54 6.05
N ASP A 322 -5.99 5.70 7.13
CA ASP A 322 -5.51 5.57 8.50
C ASP A 322 -5.52 4.06 8.86
N VAL A 323 -4.39 3.52 9.30
CA VAL A 323 -4.25 2.08 9.59
C VAL A 323 -5.03 1.73 10.86
N GLU A 324 -6.03 0.86 10.73
CA GLU A 324 -6.94 0.51 11.84
C GLU A 324 -6.53 -0.75 12.60
N VAL A 325 -5.60 -1.54 12.03
CA VAL A 325 -5.22 -2.85 12.53
C VAL A 325 -4.21 -2.79 13.69
N ASN A 326 -3.97 -3.94 14.31
CA ASN A 326 -3.03 -4.08 15.42
C ASN A 326 -1.57 -3.91 14.96
N PHE A 327 -0.81 -3.12 15.71
CA PHE A 327 0.62 -2.92 15.53
C PHE A 327 1.34 -2.86 16.88
N ILE A 328 2.65 -3.05 16.83
CA ILE A 328 3.53 -2.90 18.00
C ILE A 328 4.47 -1.72 17.81
N VAL A 329 4.89 -1.20 18.95
CA VAL A 329 5.95 -0.21 19.05
C VAL A 329 6.99 -0.67 20.06
N TRP A 330 8.27 -0.56 19.70
CA TRP A 330 9.36 -0.86 20.62
C TRP A 330 10.52 0.09 20.42
N GLU A 331 11.25 0.36 21.49
CA GLU A 331 12.41 1.25 21.45
C GLU A 331 13.65 0.48 20.93
N ILE A 332 14.31 1.04 19.92
CA ILE A 332 15.39 0.34 19.19
C ILE A 332 16.79 0.53 19.79
N HIS A 333 16.92 1.32 20.86
CA HIS A 333 18.18 1.60 21.54
C HIS A 333 18.27 0.99 22.94
N GLY A 334 17.28 0.20 23.34
CA GLY A 334 17.26 -0.58 24.57
C GLY A 334 16.70 0.14 25.79
N ARG A 335 16.08 1.30 25.62
CA ARG A 335 15.37 1.97 26.72
C ARG A 335 14.14 1.17 27.12
N ASN A 336 13.91 1.07 28.42
CA ASN A 336 12.82 0.29 29.03
C ASN A 336 12.07 1.09 30.10
N ASP A 337 12.31 2.40 30.15
CA ASP A 337 11.74 3.31 31.13
C ASP A 337 10.42 3.93 30.69
N TYR A 338 9.89 3.58 29.51
CA TYR A 338 8.52 3.90 29.10
C TYR A 338 7.57 2.75 29.43
N SER A 339 6.27 3.03 29.46
CA SER A 339 5.23 2.03 29.66
C SER A 339 3.98 2.34 28.84
N PHE A 340 2.95 1.51 29.01
CA PHE A 340 1.64 1.66 28.38
C PHE A 340 0.59 1.96 29.46
N ASN A 341 -0.34 2.85 29.15
CA ASN A 341 -1.37 3.25 30.12
C ASN A 341 -2.46 2.18 30.35
N ASN A 342 -2.63 1.26 29.39
CA ASN A 342 -3.68 0.25 29.40
C ASN A 342 -3.13 -1.12 29.84
N THR A 343 -3.96 -1.91 30.52
CA THR A 343 -3.59 -3.28 30.93
C THR A 343 -4.34 -4.30 30.07
N MET A 344 -3.82 -5.51 29.96
CA MET A 344 -4.45 -6.59 29.16
C MET A 344 -5.92 -6.79 29.56
N LYS A 345 -6.22 -6.75 30.86
CA LYS A 345 -7.59 -6.85 31.41
C LYS A 345 -8.50 -5.72 30.94
N LYS A 346 -8.02 -4.47 30.97
CA LYS A 346 -8.79 -3.30 30.52
C LYS A 346 -8.97 -3.28 29.00
N SER A 347 -8.02 -3.85 28.25
CA SER A 347 -8.12 -4.05 26.81
C SER A 347 -9.03 -5.23 26.42
N GLY A 348 -9.57 -5.98 27.38
CA GLY A 348 -10.52 -7.08 27.14
C GLY A 348 -9.88 -8.43 26.82
N CYS A 349 -8.59 -8.60 27.07
CA CYS A 349 -7.92 -9.89 26.89
C CYS A 349 -8.51 -10.95 27.82
N LEU A 350 -8.68 -12.16 27.27
CA LEU A 350 -9.10 -13.35 28.02
C LEU A 350 -7.90 -14.18 28.47
N ASN A 351 -6.84 -14.19 27.68
CA ASN A 351 -5.55 -14.82 27.98
C ASN A 351 -4.43 -13.79 27.97
N GLU A 352 -3.26 -14.17 28.51
CA GLU A 352 -2.08 -13.30 28.45
C GLU A 352 -1.69 -13.02 26.99
N ALA A 353 -1.59 -11.73 26.65
CA ALA A 353 -1.18 -11.29 25.33
C ALA A 353 0.34 -11.48 25.14
N GLN A 354 0.76 -11.66 23.88
CA GLN A 354 2.18 -11.63 23.55
C GLN A 354 2.76 -10.24 23.89
N THR A 355 3.95 -10.23 24.46
CA THR A 355 4.75 -9.02 24.74
C THR A 355 6.05 -9.06 23.97
N TRP A 356 6.64 -7.90 23.68
CA TRP A 356 7.90 -7.75 22.98
C TRP A 356 9.01 -8.55 23.67
N LYS A 357 9.05 -8.50 25.00
CA LYS A 357 10.00 -9.28 25.80
C LYS A 357 9.81 -10.79 25.61
N SER A 358 8.56 -11.29 25.71
CA SER A 358 8.29 -12.72 25.55
C SER A 358 8.64 -13.22 24.14
N MET A 359 8.35 -12.43 23.11
CA MET A 359 8.58 -12.80 21.71
C MET A 359 10.05 -12.74 21.32
N THR A 360 10.78 -11.73 21.80
CA THR A 360 12.25 -11.67 21.63
C THR A 360 12.96 -12.77 22.41
N GLU A 361 12.45 -13.17 23.58
CA GLU A 361 13.01 -14.28 24.35
C GLU A 361 12.75 -15.65 23.72
N LEU A 362 11.58 -15.85 23.10
CA LEU A 362 11.24 -17.05 22.34
C LEU A 362 12.10 -17.16 21.07
N ASN A 363 12.30 -16.04 20.37
CA ASN A 363 12.94 -15.96 19.07
C ASN A 363 14.36 -15.36 19.12
N LYS A 364 15.12 -15.63 20.19
CA LYS A 364 16.50 -15.09 20.38
C LYS A 364 17.48 -15.39 19.24
N HIS A 365 17.19 -16.39 18.42
CA HIS A 365 18.00 -16.80 17.29
C HIS A 365 17.78 -15.94 16.04
N LEU A 366 16.72 -15.13 16.01
CA LEU A 366 16.39 -14.22 14.90
C LEU A 366 16.86 -12.79 15.19
N PRO A 367 17.05 -11.96 14.15
CA PRO A 367 17.16 -10.52 14.30
C PRO A 367 15.96 -9.95 15.07
N LEU A 368 16.17 -8.88 15.85
CA LEU A 368 15.11 -8.27 16.67
C LEU A 368 13.89 -7.88 15.83
N GLU A 369 14.09 -7.36 14.62
CA GLU A 369 13.03 -6.97 13.69
C GLU A 369 12.14 -8.14 13.20
N GLU A 370 12.65 -9.37 13.28
CA GLU A 370 11.98 -10.60 12.85
C GLU A 370 11.47 -11.42 14.04
N ALA A 371 11.75 -10.99 15.28
CA ALA A 371 11.35 -11.72 16.47
C ALA A 371 9.82 -11.72 16.68
N TRP A 372 9.13 -10.68 16.25
CA TRP A 372 7.67 -10.58 16.31
C TRP A 372 7.12 -9.92 15.04
N GLY A 373 6.11 -10.55 14.44
CA GLY A 373 5.47 -10.06 13.23
C GLY A 373 4.14 -10.77 12.97
N PRO A 374 3.52 -10.49 11.80
CA PRO A 374 2.27 -11.13 11.41
C PRO A 374 2.35 -12.67 11.36
N GLU A 375 3.52 -13.21 11.06
CA GLU A 375 3.79 -14.65 10.95
C GLU A 375 3.59 -15.44 12.25
N ASN A 376 3.73 -14.79 13.41
CA ASN A 376 3.67 -15.44 14.72
C ASN A 376 2.75 -14.71 15.72
N TYR A 377 1.98 -13.73 15.24
CA TYR A 377 1.02 -12.99 16.04
C TYR A 377 -0.20 -13.84 16.42
N LYS A 378 -0.60 -13.75 17.69
CA LYS A 378 -1.80 -14.38 18.25
C LYS A 378 -2.57 -13.37 19.10
N HIS A 379 -3.85 -13.21 18.80
CA HIS A 379 -4.72 -12.31 19.56
C HIS A 379 -5.07 -12.91 20.94
N CYS A 380 -5.25 -12.05 21.95
CA CYS A 380 -5.54 -12.46 23.34
C CYS A 380 -7.04 -12.68 23.64
N PHE A 381 -7.90 -12.51 22.63
CA PHE A 381 -9.37 -12.49 22.77
C PHE A 381 -10.05 -13.85 22.57
N SER A 382 -9.29 -14.94 22.42
CA SER A 382 -9.85 -16.28 22.25
C SER A 382 -9.57 -17.15 23.47
N TYR A 383 -10.59 -17.87 23.95
CA TYR A 383 -10.42 -18.89 24.99
C TYR A 383 -9.62 -20.11 24.50
N ALA A 384 -9.62 -20.39 23.20
CA ALA A 384 -8.94 -21.54 22.62
C ALA A 384 -7.43 -21.30 22.40
N ILE A 385 -6.99 -20.04 22.41
CA ILE A 385 -5.64 -19.63 22.02
C ILE A 385 -5.07 -18.74 23.11
N GLY A 386 -4.03 -19.22 23.80
CA GLY A 386 -3.27 -18.42 24.77
C GLY A 386 -2.97 -19.15 26.08
N LYS A 387 -2.10 -18.55 26.88
CA LYS A 387 -1.79 -19.03 28.23
C LYS A 387 -2.63 -18.27 29.25
N PRO A 388 -3.24 -18.95 30.24
CA PRO A 388 -3.80 -18.26 31.40
C PRO A 388 -2.64 -17.63 32.17
N GLY A 389 -2.68 -16.31 32.37
CA GLY A 389 -1.59 -15.54 32.96
C GLY A 389 -2.08 -14.26 33.64
N ASP A 390 -1.14 -13.38 34.02
CA ASP A 390 -1.47 -12.14 34.72
C ASP A 390 -1.95 -11.04 33.75
N LEU A 391 -3.26 -10.82 33.75
CA LEU A 391 -3.90 -9.81 32.90
C LEU A 391 -3.71 -8.36 33.40
N ASN A 392 -3.04 -8.15 34.54
CA ASN A 392 -2.75 -6.81 35.05
C ASN A 392 -1.49 -6.19 34.42
N GLN A 393 -0.73 -6.97 33.63
CA GLN A 393 0.41 -6.46 32.88
C GLN A 393 0.00 -5.39 31.87
N PRO A 394 0.90 -4.45 31.52
CA PRO A 394 0.68 -3.49 30.44
C PRO A 394 0.39 -4.19 29.11
N TYR A 395 -0.57 -3.67 28.35
CA TYR A 395 -0.86 -4.15 27.01
C TYR A 395 0.01 -3.39 26.01
N GLU A 396 0.83 -4.09 25.23
CA GLU A 396 1.83 -3.45 24.33
C GLU A 396 1.33 -3.27 22.89
N ILE A 397 0.21 -3.90 22.54
CA ILE A 397 -0.38 -3.83 21.19
C ILE A 397 -1.25 -2.58 21.10
N ILE A 398 -1.05 -1.79 20.06
CA ILE A 398 -1.79 -0.56 19.79
C ILE A 398 -2.60 -0.77 18.50
N ASN A 399 -3.81 -0.23 18.48
CA ASN A 399 -4.59 -0.06 17.26
C ASN A 399 -5.31 1.29 17.34
N LYS A 400 -5.97 1.70 16.26
CA LYS A 400 -6.62 3.01 16.18
C LYS A 400 -7.70 3.26 17.24
N SER A 401 -8.34 2.21 17.76
CA SER A 401 -9.54 2.30 18.62
C SER A 401 -9.32 1.93 20.09
N ASN A 402 -8.21 1.28 20.44
CA ASN A 402 -7.97 0.74 21.78
C ASN A 402 -7.46 1.78 22.79
N TYR A 403 -7.25 3.04 22.33
CA TYR A 403 -6.78 4.18 23.13
C TYR A 403 -5.60 3.82 24.06
N ASN A 404 -4.74 2.92 23.61
CA ASN A 404 -3.54 2.54 24.34
C ASN A 404 -2.44 3.58 24.05
N HIS A 405 -1.93 4.22 25.08
CA HIS A 405 -0.97 5.31 24.97
C HIS A 405 0.37 4.93 25.58
N LEU A 406 1.44 5.39 24.95
CA LEU A 406 2.77 5.46 25.53
C LEU A 406 2.79 6.51 26.64
N VAL A 407 3.43 6.14 27.74
CA VAL A 407 3.65 6.99 28.92
C VAL A 407 5.11 6.92 29.35
N TRP A 408 5.61 8.02 29.89
CA TRP A 408 6.99 8.16 30.33
C TRP A 408 7.09 8.48 31.82
N PRO A 409 8.26 8.29 32.44
CA PRO A 409 8.52 8.71 33.81
C PRO A 409 8.53 10.24 33.90
N GLU A 410 8.00 10.78 34.99
CA GLU A 410 7.88 12.23 35.20
C GLU A 410 9.19 12.89 35.68
N ASP A 411 10.23 12.10 35.96
CA ASP A 411 11.43 12.53 36.66
C ASP A 411 12.56 13.03 35.75
N HIS A 412 12.47 12.85 34.42
CA HIS A 412 13.53 13.29 33.51
C HIS A 412 13.09 13.48 32.05
N SER A 413 13.78 14.37 31.33
CA SER A 413 13.65 14.53 29.88
C SER A 413 14.44 13.45 29.13
N GLY A 414 13.85 12.89 28.07
CA GLY A 414 14.42 11.76 27.34
C GLY A 414 14.17 11.82 25.84
N MET A 415 15.06 11.19 25.09
CA MET A 415 14.89 10.94 23.66
C MET A 415 14.64 9.44 23.48
N TYR A 416 13.59 9.10 22.74
CA TYR A 416 13.15 7.75 22.47
C TYR A 416 13.03 7.55 20.96
N VAL A 417 13.56 6.45 20.44
CA VAL A 417 13.40 6.11 19.02
C VAL A 417 12.63 4.80 18.93
N PHE A 418 11.40 4.90 18.45
CA PHE A 418 10.49 3.78 18.35
C PHE A 418 10.45 3.26 16.93
N ARG A 419 10.48 1.94 16.79
CA ARG A 419 10.09 1.26 15.56
C ARG A 419 8.68 0.73 15.70
N VAL A 420 7.94 0.85 14.62
CA VAL A 420 6.57 0.36 14.45
C VAL A 420 6.59 -0.82 13.48
N LYS A 421 5.80 -1.85 13.77
CA LYS A 421 5.52 -2.94 12.83
C LYS A 421 4.06 -3.36 12.93
N ILE A 422 3.40 -3.52 11.79
CA ILE A 422 2.04 -4.08 11.72
C ILE A 422 2.09 -5.56 12.11
N LEU A 423 1.14 -6.00 12.94
CA LEU A 423 1.03 -7.38 13.40
C LEU A 423 -0.10 -8.17 12.75
N ASP A 424 -1.08 -7.49 12.14
CA ASP A 424 -2.23 -8.17 11.58
C ASP A 424 -1.85 -9.02 10.34
N PRO A 425 -2.04 -10.36 10.39
CA PRO A 425 -1.71 -11.28 9.30
C PRO A 425 -2.49 -11.00 8.02
N ASN A 426 -3.68 -10.41 8.11
CA ASN A 426 -4.60 -10.19 7.01
C ASN A 426 -4.54 -8.77 6.43
N TYR A 427 -3.71 -7.88 6.98
CA TYR A 427 -3.69 -6.48 6.55
C TYR A 427 -2.96 -6.24 5.22
N SER A 428 -1.75 -6.78 5.07
CA SER A 428 -0.96 -6.58 3.85
C SER A 428 0.02 -7.73 3.60
N PHE A 429 0.42 -7.92 2.34
CA PHE A 429 1.59 -8.72 1.97
C PHE A 429 2.91 -8.00 2.24
N CYS A 430 2.91 -6.67 2.37
CA CYS A 430 4.11 -5.89 2.64
C CYS A 430 4.54 -5.97 4.10
N ASN A 431 5.86 -5.98 4.32
CA ASN A 431 6.44 -5.80 5.65
C ASN A 431 6.41 -4.31 6.04
N LEU A 432 5.23 -3.84 6.44
CA LEU A 432 5.00 -2.43 6.78
C LEU A 432 5.63 -2.10 8.13
N THR A 433 6.71 -1.35 8.07
CA THR A 433 7.44 -0.84 9.24
C THR A 433 7.77 0.63 9.07
N THR A 434 7.86 1.36 10.18
CA THR A 434 8.33 2.74 10.19
C THR A 434 9.03 3.07 11.49
N VAL A 435 9.75 4.18 11.51
CA VAL A 435 10.48 4.65 12.68
C VAL A 435 10.07 6.08 12.96
N PHE A 436 9.86 6.38 14.24
CA PHE A 436 9.60 7.74 14.70
C PHE A 436 10.35 7.97 16.01
N ALA A 437 10.60 9.23 16.32
CA ALA A 437 11.25 9.61 17.57
C ALA A 437 10.36 10.51 18.41
N ILE A 438 10.53 10.44 19.72
CA ILE A 438 9.89 11.29 20.70
C ILE A 438 10.94 11.92 21.59
N GLU A 439 10.86 13.23 21.77
CA GLU A 439 11.58 14.00 22.77
C GLU A 439 10.59 14.39 23.87
N THR A 440 10.73 13.81 25.06
CA THR A 440 10.02 14.30 26.24
C THR A 440 10.77 15.48 26.83
N PHE A 441 10.06 16.56 27.14
CA PHE A 441 10.64 17.74 27.75
C PHE A 441 9.89 18.13 29.02
N GLY A 442 10.58 18.86 29.90
CA GLY A 442 10.10 19.21 31.24
C GLY A 442 10.73 18.32 32.31
N MET A 443 10.86 18.87 33.51
CA MET A 443 11.39 18.20 34.69
C MET A 443 10.61 18.73 35.89
N ILE A 444 10.12 17.84 36.75
CA ILE A 444 9.83 18.23 38.13
C ILE A 444 11.18 18.22 38.84
N PRO A 445 11.78 19.37 39.19
CA PRO A 445 13.00 19.36 39.98
C PRO A 445 12.68 18.64 41.29
N SER A 446 13.32 17.49 41.53
CA SER A 446 13.25 16.84 42.83
C SER A 446 13.67 17.89 43.87
N PRO A 447 12.84 18.19 44.89
CA PRO A 447 13.17 19.23 45.85
C PRO A 447 14.52 18.87 46.46
N SER A 448 15.50 19.77 46.36
CA SER A 448 16.83 19.46 46.87
C SER A 448 16.70 19.21 48.38
N GLY A 449 17.20 18.07 48.86
CA GLY A 449 17.12 17.75 50.29
C GLY A 449 17.68 18.86 51.17
N TYR A 450 18.69 19.58 50.66
CA TYR A 450 19.25 20.78 51.27
C TYR A 450 18.26 21.95 51.37
N LEU A 451 17.46 22.25 50.34
CA LEU A 451 16.44 23.30 50.38
C LEU A 451 15.34 22.96 51.39
N VAL A 452 14.89 21.70 51.41
CA VAL A 452 13.87 21.24 52.35
C VAL A 452 14.39 21.32 53.79
N ALA A 453 15.62 20.85 54.03
CA ALA A 453 16.25 20.93 55.35
C ALA A 453 16.48 22.37 55.81
N ALA A 454 16.94 23.26 54.92
CA ALA A 454 17.13 24.68 55.22
C ALA A 454 15.81 25.38 55.55
N PHE A 455 14.73 25.08 54.80
CA PHE A 455 13.42 25.65 55.05
C PHE A 455 12.86 25.19 56.41
N LEU A 456 12.97 23.89 56.73
CA LEU A 456 12.57 23.35 58.04
C LEU A 456 13.38 23.95 59.19
N PHE A 457 14.68 24.17 58.98
CA PHE A 457 15.54 24.81 59.97
C PHE A 457 15.13 26.26 60.25
N VAL A 458 14.82 27.04 59.20
CA VAL A 458 14.31 28.41 59.34
C VAL A 458 12.98 28.43 60.09
N LEU A 459 12.08 27.48 59.79
CA LEU A 459 10.77 27.38 60.43
C LEU A 459 10.88 27.04 61.92
N MET A 460 11.81 26.14 62.28
CA MET A 460 12.17 25.83 63.66
C MET A 460 12.73 27.05 64.40
N LEU A 461 13.65 27.80 63.78
CA LEU A 461 14.19 29.03 64.37
C LEU A 461 13.10 30.09 64.58
N LEU A 462 12.18 30.24 63.62
CA LEU A 462 11.03 31.13 63.75
C LEU A 462 10.13 30.72 64.91
N PHE A 463 9.82 29.43 65.05
CA PHE A 463 9.04 28.92 66.16
C PHE A 463 9.72 29.18 67.51
N PHE A 464 11.02 28.88 67.65
CA PHE A 464 11.76 29.14 68.88
C PHE A 464 11.84 30.63 69.22
N SER A 465 12.08 31.49 68.24
CA SER A 465 12.12 32.94 68.46
C SER A 465 10.77 33.50 68.92
N ILE A 466 9.66 33.06 68.32
CA ILE A 466 8.30 33.41 68.78
C ILE A 466 8.06 32.92 70.21
N LEU A 467 8.48 31.69 70.53
CA LEU A 467 8.27 31.11 71.85
C LEU A 467 9.06 31.88 72.93
N VAL A 468 10.33 32.21 72.65
CA VAL A 468 11.17 33.03 73.52
C VAL A 468 10.59 34.44 73.69
N LEU A 469 10.17 35.10 72.61
CA LEU A 469 9.53 36.42 72.68
C LEU A 469 8.21 36.39 73.46
N SER A 470 7.39 35.35 73.27
CA SER A 470 6.15 35.16 74.04
C SER A 470 6.42 34.94 75.53
N TYR A 471 7.50 34.22 75.88
CA TYR A 471 7.91 34.02 77.27
C TYR A 471 8.35 35.34 77.92
N PHE A 472 9.15 36.14 77.22
CA PHE A 472 9.53 37.47 77.72
C PHE A 472 8.34 38.42 77.81
N HIS A 473 7.40 38.36 76.86
CA HIS A 473 6.15 39.13 76.91
C HIS A 473 5.26 38.71 78.09
N TYR A 474 5.10 37.40 78.30
CA TYR A 474 4.40 36.83 79.45
C TYR A 474 5.07 37.27 80.76
N MET A 475 6.39 37.15 80.87
CA MET A 475 7.13 37.60 82.07
C MET A 475 6.99 39.10 82.32
N ARG A 476 6.88 39.93 81.28
CA ARG A 476 6.63 41.36 81.41
C ARG A 476 5.23 41.65 81.97
N ILE A 477 4.20 40.96 81.46
CA ILE A 477 2.82 41.07 81.97
C ILE A 477 2.72 40.52 83.40
N TYR A 478 3.32 39.36 83.66
CA TYR A 478 3.35 38.72 84.97
C TYR A 478 4.01 39.62 86.03
N LYS A 479 5.13 40.28 85.68
CA LYS A 479 5.73 41.31 86.54
C LYS A 479 4.81 42.51 86.75
N GLN A 480 4.10 43.01 85.73
CA GLN A 480 3.15 44.11 85.89
C GLN A 480 2.00 43.75 86.85
N GLN A 481 1.47 42.53 86.79
CA GLN A 481 0.36 42.08 87.64
C GLN A 481 0.77 41.78 89.10
N ILE A 482 2.04 41.45 89.36
CA ILE A 482 2.56 41.26 90.74
C ILE A 482 2.86 42.60 91.44
N TYR A 483 3.21 43.65 90.70
CA TYR A 483 3.54 44.96 91.29
C TYR A 483 2.34 45.91 91.42
N GLU A 484 1.20 45.64 90.77
CA GLU A 484 -0.02 46.45 90.93
C GLU A 484 -0.89 46.22 92.20
N PRO A 485 -0.79 45.13 93.00
CA PRO A 485 -1.52 45.07 94.26
C PRO A 485 -0.85 45.87 95.39
N ILE A 486 0.46 46.15 95.29
CA ILE A 486 1.22 46.79 96.39
C ILE A 486 1.00 48.31 96.42
N ASN A 487 0.85 48.97 95.27
CA ASN A 487 0.62 50.42 95.21
C ASN A 487 -0.81 50.87 95.57
N ARG A 488 -1.77 49.93 95.73
CA ARG A 488 -3.12 50.26 96.20
C ARG A 488 -3.27 50.20 97.73
N TYR A 489 -2.37 49.51 98.45
CA TYR A 489 -2.38 49.48 99.92
C TYR A 489 -1.61 50.65 100.57
N GLU A 490 -0.57 51.20 99.93
CA GLU A 490 0.18 52.34 100.49
C GLU A 490 -0.56 53.69 100.41
N ARG A 491 -1.58 53.86 99.57
CA ARG A 491 -2.37 55.11 99.53
C ARG A 491 -3.48 55.22 100.59
N LYS A 492 -3.72 54.18 101.40
CA LYS A 492 -4.80 54.18 102.43
C LYS A 492 -4.32 54.20 103.88
N GLN A 493 -3.01 54.30 104.15
CA GLN A 493 -2.50 54.55 105.50
C GLN A 493 -1.57 55.77 105.53
N LYS A 494 -2.19 56.95 105.53
CA LYS A 494 -1.69 58.18 106.18
C LYS A 494 -2.86 59.17 106.28
N THR A 495 -3.61 59.05 107.36
CA THR A 495 -4.47 60.12 107.91
C THR A 495 -3.96 60.44 109.30
N ASN A 496 -3.48 61.67 109.48
CA ASN A 496 -3.71 62.56 110.62
C ASN A 496 -3.16 63.93 110.28
#